data_AF-A0A9P7A4V2-F1
#
_entry.id   AF-A0A9P7A4V2-F1
#
_cell.length_a   1.000
_cell.length_b   1.000
_cell.length_c   1.000
_cell.angle_alpha   90.00
_cell.angle_beta   90.00
_cell.angle_gamma   90.00
#
_symmetry.space_group_name_H-M   'P 1'
#
loop_
_entity.id
_entity.type
_entity.pdbx_description
1 polymer ?
#
loop_
_entity_poly.entity_id
_entity_poly.type
_entity_poly.pdbx_seq_one_letter_code
_entity_poly.pdbx_strand_id
1 'polypeptide(L)'
;MCHNIIDGRYHTECSHFIAMSTKFQDCLRPNCLFSVRHVHPTACRSQSCIRLMALPIKNPIRISPSKCGDCVLKTRDEVTPMVRVAGMR
;
A
#
# COMPACT_ATOMS: atom_id res chain seq x y z
N MET A 1 17.73 -4.50 -4.00
CA MET A 1 17.58 -3.04 -4.18
C MET A 1 16.81 -2.52 -2.98
N CYS A 2 17.00 -1.26 -2.57
CA CYS A 2 16.18 -0.68 -1.50
C CYS A 2 14.71 -0.70 -1.92
N HIS A 3 13.79 -0.83 -0.98
CA HIS A 3 12.35 -0.85 -1.24
C HIS A 3 11.59 -0.28 -0.05
N ASN A 4 10.33 0.05 -0.27
CA ASN A 4 9.43 0.43 0.80
C ASN A 4 8.65 -0.79 1.28
N ILE A 5 8.50 -0.93 2.59
CA ILE A 5 7.60 -1.90 3.21
C ILE A 5 6.38 -1.12 3.71
N ILE A 6 5.21 -1.46 3.18
CA ILE A 6 3.94 -0.87 3.56
C ILE A 6 3.30 -1.80 4.58
N ASP A 7 3.42 -1.45 5.85
CA ASP A 7 2.75 -2.14 6.94
C ASP A 7 1.27 -1.72 6.96
N GLY A 8 0.38 -2.69 7.16
CA GLY A 8 -1.05 -2.42 7.16
C GLY A 8 -1.92 -3.49 7.78
N ARG A 9 -3.23 -3.29 7.68
CA ARG A 9 -4.27 -4.22 8.11
C ARG A 9 -4.89 -4.90 6.90
N TYR A 10 -4.98 -6.23 6.93
CA TYR A 10 -5.71 -7.00 5.93
C TYR A 10 -7.06 -7.47 6.48
N HIS A 11 -8.13 -7.17 5.74
CA HIS A 11 -9.50 -7.59 6.05
C HIS A 11 -9.85 -8.81 5.21
N THR A 12 -10.03 -9.97 5.84
CA THR A 12 -10.18 -11.24 5.12
C THR A 12 -11.55 -11.38 4.44
N GLU A 13 -12.61 -10.83 5.02
CA GLU A 13 -13.97 -10.89 4.46
C GLU A 13 -14.13 -10.15 3.13
N CYS A 14 -13.37 -9.06 2.92
CA CYS A 14 -13.44 -8.27 1.68
C CYS A 14 -12.11 -8.26 0.90
N SER A 15 -11.11 -9.01 1.35
CA SER A 15 -9.77 -9.08 0.76
C SER A 15 -9.06 -7.73 0.58
N HIS A 16 -9.40 -6.74 1.40
CA HIS A 16 -8.85 -5.39 1.31
C HIS A 16 -7.65 -5.20 2.24
N PHE A 17 -6.61 -4.57 1.71
CA PHE A 17 -5.45 -4.13 2.48
C PHE A 17 -5.51 -2.62 2.71
N ILE A 18 -5.55 -2.22 3.98
CA ILE A 18 -5.52 -0.82 4.40
C ILE A 18 -4.12 -0.49 4.90
N ALA A 19 -3.43 0.41 4.19
CA ALA A 19 -2.09 0.87 4.56
C ALA A 19 -2.15 1.66 5.87
N MET A 20 -1.17 1.43 6.75
CA MET A 20 -1.08 2.12 8.05
C MET A 20 0.22 2.91 8.18
N SER A 21 1.35 2.32 7.75
CA SER A 21 2.65 2.99 7.79
C SER A 21 3.56 2.46 6.70
N THR A 22 4.44 3.31 6.19
CA THR A 22 5.44 2.94 5.21
C THR A 22 6.82 3.15 5.80
N LYS A 23 7.68 2.14 5.71
CA LYS A 23 9.08 2.21 6.13
C LYS A 23 10.01 1.93 4.96
N PHE A 24 11.15 2.61 4.94
CA PHE A 24 12.21 2.37 3.99
C PHE A 24 13.08 1.19 4.45
N GLN A 25 13.34 0.23 3.56
CA GLN A 25 14.28 -0.86 3.79
C GLN A 25 15.52 -0.66 2.94
N ASP A 26 16.64 -0.42 3.61
CA ASP A 26 17.95 -0.35 2.97
C ASP A 26 18.41 -1.74 2.52
N CYS A 27 18.98 -1.81 1.33
CA CYS A 27 19.62 -3.02 0.80
C CYS A 27 21.12 -3.13 1.14
N LEU A 28 21.72 -2.09 1.74
CA LEU A 28 23.10 -2.05 2.22
C LEU A 28 24.16 -2.31 1.13
N ARG A 29 23.81 -2.08 -0.14
CA ARG A 29 24.72 -2.28 -1.27
C ARG A 29 25.51 -0.99 -1.56
N PRO A 30 26.81 -1.09 -1.88
CA PRO A 30 27.65 0.07 -2.19
C PRO A 30 27.30 0.74 -3.53
N ASN A 31 26.78 -0.05 -4.48
CA ASN A 31 26.35 0.43 -5.78
C ASN A 31 24.88 0.87 -5.82
N CYS A 32 24.23 1.13 -4.69
CA CYS A 32 22.84 1.59 -4.67
C CYS A 32 22.75 3.05 -4.21
N LEU A 33 22.13 3.91 -5.03
CA LEU A 33 22.00 5.34 -4.72
C LEU A 33 21.15 5.63 -3.49
N PHE A 34 20.23 4.73 -3.15
CA PHE A 34 19.32 4.90 -2.02
C PHE A 34 19.85 4.29 -0.73
N SER A 35 20.97 3.57 -0.79
CA SER A 35 21.58 2.90 0.36
C SER A 35 22.45 3.87 1.15
N VAL A 36 22.45 3.76 2.47
CA VAL A 36 23.35 4.55 3.34
C VAL A 36 24.82 4.21 3.11
N ARG A 37 25.09 3.05 2.49
CA ARG A 37 26.44 2.58 2.15
C ARG A 37 26.88 2.98 0.75
N HIS A 38 26.18 3.90 0.09
CA HIS A 38 26.59 4.34 -1.23
C HIS A 38 28.02 4.91 -1.20
N VAL A 39 28.90 4.39 -2.04
CA VAL A 39 30.34 4.72 -1.99
C VAL A 39 30.63 6.11 -2.58
N HIS A 40 29.80 6.63 -3.48
CA HIS A 40 30.05 7.94 -4.07
C HIS A 40 29.43 9.05 -3.22
N PRO A 41 30.21 10.06 -2.83
CA PRO A 41 29.78 11.07 -1.86
C PRO A 41 28.70 12.02 -2.38
N THR A 42 28.70 12.37 -3.68
CA THR A 42 27.73 13.29 -4.27
C THR A 42 27.61 13.10 -5.79
N ALA A 43 26.44 13.42 -6.34
CA ALA A 43 26.18 13.51 -7.79
C ALA A 43 26.62 12.28 -8.63
N CYS A 44 26.42 11.07 -8.11
CA CYS A 44 26.83 9.84 -8.79
C CYS A 44 26.17 9.69 -10.18
N ARG A 45 27.01 9.74 -11.22
CA ARG A 45 26.64 9.51 -12.62
C ARG A 45 27.02 8.12 -13.15
N SER A 46 27.60 7.27 -12.31
CA SER A 46 27.97 5.91 -12.73
C SER A 46 26.74 5.14 -13.22
N GLN A 47 26.91 4.45 -14.35
CA GLN A 47 25.89 3.57 -14.94
C GLN A 47 25.79 2.23 -14.21
N SER A 48 26.83 1.83 -13.45
CA SER A 48 26.83 0.59 -12.65
C SER A 48 26.04 0.71 -11.35
N CYS A 49 25.59 1.93 -11.01
CA CYS A 49 24.80 2.16 -9.82
C CYS A 49 23.32 1.90 -10.08
N ILE A 50 22.69 1.25 -9.10
CA ILE A 50 21.25 1.04 -9.04
C ILE A 50 20.59 2.39 -8.79
N ARG A 51 19.82 2.86 -9.78
CA ARG A 51 19.10 4.15 -9.79
C ARG A 51 17.61 4.04 -9.49
N LEU A 52 17.09 2.82 -9.36
CA LEU A 52 15.69 2.58 -9.03
C LEU A 52 15.58 1.82 -7.71
N MET A 53 14.48 2.05 -7.01
CA MET A 53 14.05 1.19 -5.90
C MET A 53 13.34 -0.04 -6.46
N ALA A 54 13.32 -1.13 -5.70
CA ALA A 54 12.42 -2.24 -5.98
C ALA A 54 10.97 -1.86 -5.62
N LEU A 55 10.02 -2.63 -6.15
CA LEU A 55 8.60 -2.43 -5.89
C LEU A 55 8.30 -2.49 -4.38
N PRO A 56 7.36 -1.66 -3.89
CA PRO A 56 6.94 -1.73 -2.49
C PRO A 56 6.34 -3.09 -2.16
N ILE A 57 6.61 -3.57 -0.95
CA ILE A 57 6.06 -4.82 -0.42
C ILE A 57 4.94 -4.48 0.56
N LYS A 58 3.78 -5.11 0.41
CA LYS A 58 2.70 -5.02 1.39
C LYS A 58 2.92 -6.05 2.49
N ASN A 59 2.97 -5.60 3.73
CA ASN A 59 3.15 -6.44 4.90
C ASN A 59 1.92 -6.32 5.83
N PRO A 60 1.03 -7.32 5.87
CA PRO A 60 -0.12 -7.30 6.75
C PRO A 60 0.32 -7.60 8.20
N ILE A 61 0.63 -6.55 8.96
CA ILE A 61 0.99 -6.66 10.38
C ILE A 61 -0.23 -6.90 11.29
N ARG A 62 -1.45 -6.70 10.76
CA ARG A 62 -2.71 -6.98 11.43
C ARG A 62 -3.66 -7.69 10.47
N ILE A 63 -4.31 -8.74 10.93
CA ILE A 63 -5.34 -9.46 10.17
C ILE A 63 -6.67 -9.27 10.91
N SER A 64 -7.71 -8.84 10.20
CA SER A 64 -9.05 -8.63 10.74
C SER A 64 -10.04 -9.54 10.02
N PRO A 65 -10.86 -10.32 10.75
CA PRO A 65 -11.89 -11.13 10.11
C PRO A 65 -13.02 -10.28 9.52
N SER A 66 -13.26 -9.07 10.03
CA SER A 66 -14.34 -8.19 9.59
C SER A 66 -14.09 -7.50 8.24
N LYS A 67 -15.15 -7.08 7.56
CA LYS A 67 -15.13 -6.09 6.47
C LYS A 67 -14.40 -4.79 6.85
N CYS A 68 -13.77 -4.14 5.87
CA CYS A 68 -13.20 -2.81 6.03
C CYS A 68 -14.30 -1.74 6.12
N GLY A 69 -13.95 -0.54 6.62
CA GLY A 69 -14.90 0.58 6.76
C GLY A 69 -15.62 0.92 5.46
N ASP A 70 -14.90 0.95 4.33
CA ASP A 70 -15.48 1.27 3.02
C ASP A 70 -16.53 0.23 2.58
N CYS A 71 -16.29 -1.05 2.85
CA CYS A 71 -17.25 -2.11 2.53
C CYS A 71 -18.47 -2.07 3.44
N VAL A 72 -18.29 -1.72 4.72
CA VAL A 72 -19.40 -1.57 5.66
C VAL A 72 -20.29 -0.40 5.24
N LEU A 73 -19.71 0.72 4.81
CA LEU A 73 -20.49 1.88 4.33
C LEU A 73 -21.31 1.54 3.08
N LYS A 74 -20.72 0.89 2.08
CA LYS A 74 -21.43 0.47 0.86
C LYS A 74 -22.65 -0.40 1.15
N THR A 75 -22.54 -1.34 2.09
CA THR A 75 -23.69 -2.19 2.47
C THR A 75 -24.82 -1.44 3.17
N ARG A 76 -24.56 -0.27 3.76
CA ARG A 76 -25.59 0.53 4.42
C ARG A 76 -26.37 1.37 3.41
N ASP A 77 -25.71 1.87 2.37
CA ASP A 77 -26.35 2.67 1.32
C ASP A 77 -27.29 1.83 0.43
N GLU A 78 -26.99 0.54 0.25
CA GLU A 78 -27.82 -0.42 -0.48
C GLU A 78 -29.17 -0.75 0.21
N VAL A 79 -29.38 -0.34 1.47
CA VAL A 79 -30.62 -0.60 2.22
C VAL A 79 -31.66 0.50 2.03
N THR A 80 -31.42 1.52 1.20
CA THR A 80 -32.49 2.44 0.83
C THR A 80 -33.39 1.73 -0.20
N PRO A 81 -34.61 1.30 0.15
CA PRO A 81 -35.50 0.81 -0.88
C PRO A 81 -35.76 1.99 -1.80
N MET A 82 -35.31 1.90 -3.05
CA MET A 82 -35.88 2.70 -4.12
C MET A 82 -37.36 2.36 -4.16
N VAL A 83 -38.17 3.06 -3.36
CA VAL A 83 -39.61 3.15 -3.56
C VAL A 83 -39.75 3.83 -4.91
N ARG A 84 -39.79 3.01 -5.97
CA ARG A 84 -40.30 3.43 -7.26
C ARG A 84 -41.72 3.89 -6.98
N VAL A 85 -41.92 5.20 -6.87
CA VAL A 85 -43.25 5.79 -6.91
C VAL A 85 -43.76 5.55 -8.34
N ALA A 86 -44.33 4.37 -8.54
CA ALA A 86 -45.11 4.06 -9.71
C ALA A 86 -46.43 4.84 -9.60
N GLY A 87 -46.52 5.89 -10.41
CA GLY A 87 -47.75 6.47 -10.97
C GLY A 87 -48.93 6.76 -10.04
N MET A 88 -49.32 8.03 -9.97
CA MET A 88 -50.74 8.37 -9.95
C MET A 88 -51.02 9.44 -11.02
N ARG A 89 -51.86 9.00 -11.97
CA ARG A 89 -52.66 9.65 -13.01
C ARG A 89 -52.62 11.18 -13.12
#